data_AF-A0A453GZE0-F1
#
_entry.id   AF-A0A453GZE0-F1
#
_cell.length_a   1.000
_cell.length_b   1.000
_cell.length_c   1.000
_cell.angle_alpha   90.00
_cell.angle_beta   90.00
_cell.angle_gamma   90.00
#
_symmetry.space_group_name_H-M   'P 1'
#
loop_
_entity.id
_entity.type
_entity.pdbx_description
1 polymer ?
#
loop_
_entity_poly.entity_id
_entity_poly.type
_entity_poly.pdbx_seq_one_letter_code
_entity_poly.pdbx_strand_id
1 'polypeptide(L)'
;ELARRFKEEGVNITANSLHPGSIITNLLRHHSIIDVMSRTLGRLVLKNVQQGAATQCYVALHPGAKGVSGKYWSDSNLYEPSAKAKDAELGKKLWDYTLDLVAA
;
A
#
# COMPACT_ATOMS: atom_id res chain seq x y z
N GLU A 1 0.00 1.32 12.56
CA GLU A 1 -0.71 2.20 13.52
C GLU A 1 -2.23 2.13 13.41
N LEU A 2 -2.85 2.50 12.28
CA LEU A 2 -4.33 2.47 12.13
C LEU A 2 -4.98 1.15 12.58
N ALA A 3 -4.44 0.01 12.14
CA ALA A 3 -4.92 -1.31 12.54
C ALA A 3 -4.86 -1.57 14.07
N ARG A 4 -3.86 -1.01 14.76
CA ARG A 4 -3.70 -1.12 16.22
C ARG A 4 -4.84 -0.36 16.92
N ARG A 5 -5.08 0.88 16.49
CA ARG A 5 -6.15 1.73 17.02
C ARG A 5 -7.54 1.11 16.81
N PHE A 6 -7.84 0.62 15.61
CA PHE A 6 -9.11 -0.07 15.34
C PHE A 6 -9.32 -1.28 16.25
N LYS A 7 -8.26 -2.04 16.53
CA LYS A 7 -8.34 -3.17 17.47
C LYS A 7 -8.63 -2.70 18.90
N GLU A 8 -7.99 -1.64 19.36
CA GLU A 8 -8.17 -1.08 20.71
C GLU A 8 -9.57 -0.48 20.90
N GLU A 9 -10.13 0.14 19.86
CA GLU A 9 -11.49 0.68 19.85
C GLU A 9 -12.57 -0.40 19.66
N GLY A 10 -12.17 -1.65 19.38
CA GLY A 10 -13.11 -2.75 19.17
C GLY A 10 -13.96 -2.61 17.90
N VAL A 11 -13.55 -1.78 16.94
CA VAL A 11 -14.30 -1.57 15.69
C VAL A 11 -14.06 -2.73 14.72
N ASN A 12 -15.12 -3.15 14.04
CA ASN A 12 -15.05 -4.23 13.05
C ASN A 12 -14.58 -3.71 11.68
N ILE A 13 -13.38 -3.11 11.65
CA ILE A 13 -12.74 -2.57 10.44
C ILE A 13 -11.30 -3.08 10.37
N THR A 14 -10.85 -3.51 9.19
CA THR A 14 -9.45 -3.88 8.95
C THR A 14 -8.69 -2.75 8.26
N ALA A 15 -7.40 -2.65 8.53
CA ALA A 15 -6.50 -1.71 7.84
C ALA A 15 -5.23 -2.45 7.44
N ASN A 16 -4.91 -2.45 6.15
CA ASN A 16 -3.71 -3.08 5.59
C ASN A 16 -3.00 -2.11 4.66
N SER A 17 -1.72 -2.32 4.44
CA SER A 17 -0.95 -1.67 3.39
C SER A 17 -0.72 -2.64 2.24
N LEU A 18 -0.49 -2.12 1.03
CA LEU A 18 -0.21 -2.94 -0.13
C LEU A 18 0.68 -2.22 -1.13
N HIS A 19 1.33 -3.01 -1.98
CA HIS A 19 2.05 -2.54 -3.15
C HIS A 19 1.40 -3.10 -4.42
N PRO A 20 1.04 -2.24 -5.39
CA PRO A 20 0.30 -2.67 -6.57
C PRO A 20 1.22 -3.32 -7.64
N GLY A 21 2.54 -3.30 -7.39
CA GLY A 21 3.57 -3.62 -8.37
C GLY A 21 3.94 -2.39 -9.22
N SER A 22 4.94 -2.56 -10.07
CA SER A 22 5.33 -1.51 -11.00
C SER A 22 4.37 -1.51 -12.20
N ILE A 23 3.54 -0.47 -12.31
CA ILE A 23 2.45 -0.37 -13.29
C ILE A 23 2.69 0.83 -14.19
N ILE A 24 2.33 0.69 -15.47
CA ILE A 24 2.31 1.82 -16.40
C ILE A 24 1.16 2.76 -16.00
N THR A 25 1.51 3.86 -15.34
CA THR A 25 0.59 4.92 -14.94
C THR A 25 1.18 6.28 -15.28
N ASN A 26 0.37 7.34 -15.21
CA ASN A 26 0.83 8.71 -15.44
C ASN A 26 1.67 9.29 -14.29
N LEU A 27 2.07 8.48 -13.29
CA LEU A 27 2.82 8.96 -12.12
C LEU A 27 4.18 9.56 -12.50
N LEU A 28 4.84 9.00 -13.52
CA LEU A 28 6.19 9.39 -13.94
C LEU A 28 6.19 10.36 -15.14
N ARG A 29 5.04 10.91 -15.53
CA ARG A 29 4.87 11.76 -16.73
C ARG A 29 5.77 12.99 -16.83
N HIS A 30 6.32 13.46 -15.71
CA HIS A 30 7.21 14.63 -15.64
C HIS A 30 8.70 14.26 -15.51
N HIS A 31 9.04 12.96 -15.54
CA HIS A 31 10.41 12.46 -15.50
C HIS A 31 10.81 12.05 -16.92
N SER A 32 11.24 13.00 -17.74
CA SER A 32 11.36 12.87 -19.22
C SER A 32 11.97 11.55 -19.72
N ILE A 33 13.12 11.15 -19.18
CA ILE A 33 13.81 9.90 -19.59
C ILE A 33 13.04 8.66 -19.11
N ILE A 34 12.50 8.69 -17.89
CA ILE A 34 11.80 7.57 -17.27
C ILE A 34 10.41 7.39 -17.91
N ASP A 35 9.72 8.49 -18.25
CA ASP A 35 8.45 8.47 -18.97
C ASP A 35 8.64 7.80 -20.34
N VAL A 36 9.64 8.25 -21.11
CA VAL A 36 9.95 7.67 -22.43
C VAL A 36 10.27 6.18 -22.30
N MET A 37 11.19 5.78 -21.40
CA MET A 37 11.54 4.37 -21.22
C MET A 37 10.36 3.51 -20.73
N SER A 38 9.52 4.03 -19.84
CA SER A 38 8.34 3.32 -19.34
C SER A 38 7.28 3.12 -20.44
N ARG A 39 7.18 4.04 -21.39
CA ARG A 39 6.22 3.98 -22.50
C ARG A 39 6.70 3.09 -23.63
N THR A 40 8.01 3.03 -23.91
CA THR A 40 8.58 2.16 -24.96
C THR A 40 8.89 0.75 -24.48
N LEU A 41 9.65 0.60 -23.39
CA LEU A 41 10.12 -0.69 -22.91
C LEU A 41 9.31 -1.21 -21.72
N GLY A 42 8.62 -0.32 -21.01
CA GLY A 42 7.85 -0.70 -19.82
C GLY A 42 6.69 -1.66 -20.12
N ARG A 43 6.13 -1.70 -21.34
CA ARG A 43 5.10 -2.69 -21.70
C ARG A 43 5.58 -4.15 -21.65
N LEU A 44 6.89 -4.39 -21.68
CA LEU A 44 7.48 -5.73 -21.61
C LEU A 44 7.76 -6.20 -20.17
N VAL A 45 7.84 -5.28 -19.21
CA VAL A 45 8.30 -5.58 -17.83
C VAL A 45 7.39 -5.03 -16.74
N LEU A 46 6.52 -4.08 -17.05
CA LEU A 46 5.57 -3.45 -16.12
C LEU A 46 4.19 -4.08 -16.27
N LYS A 47 3.48 -4.13 -15.15
CA LYS A 47 2.10 -4.60 -15.09
C LYS A 47 1.16 -3.64 -15.84
N ASN A 48 0.09 -4.22 -16.39
CA ASN A 48 -1.06 -3.43 -16.81
C ASN A 48 -1.91 -3.00 -15.60
N VAL A 49 -2.91 -2.15 -15.84
CA VAL A 49 -3.77 -1.59 -14.78
C VAL A 49 -4.53 -2.70 -14.04
N GLN A 50 -5.04 -3.71 -14.74
CA GLN A 50 -5.82 -4.80 -14.16
C GLN A 50 -4.95 -5.65 -13.20
N GLN A 51 -3.76 -6.03 -13.65
CA GLN A 51 -2.76 -6.72 -12.82
C GLN A 51 -2.33 -5.84 -11.62
N GLY A 52 -2.23 -4.54 -11.85
CA GLY A 52 -1.89 -3.56 -10.84
C GLY A 52 -2.96 -3.33 -9.78
N ALA A 53 -4.23 -3.50 -10.13
CA ALA A 53 -5.37 -3.37 -9.23
C ALA A 53 -5.67 -4.69 -8.48
N ALA A 54 -5.12 -5.82 -8.94
CA ALA A 54 -5.46 -7.14 -8.43
C ALA A 54 -5.25 -7.28 -6.92
N THR A 55 -4.15 -6.74 -6.37
CA THR A 55 -3.86 -6.83 -4.93
C THR A 55 -4.88 -6.03 -4.11
N GLN A 56 -5.28 -4.86 -4.58
CA GLN A 56 -6.28 -3.99 -3.96
C GLN A 56 -7.64 -4.69 -3.92
N CYS A 57 -8.07 -5.23 -5.06
CA CYS A 57 -9.31 -5.98 -5.17
C CYS A 57 -9.28 -7.24 -4.28
N TYR A 58 -8.16 -7.96 -4.24
CA TYR A 58 -8.01 -9.15 -3.40
C TYR A 58 -8.14 -8.81 -1.92
N VAL A 59 -7.39 -7.82 -1.44
CA VAL A 59 -7.42 -7.40 -0.02
C VAL A 59 -8.79 -6.86 0.38
N ALA A 60 -9.49 -6.17 -0.52
CA ALA A 60 -10.80 -5.59 -0.23
C ALA A 60 -11.95 -6.60 -0.28
N LEU A 61 -11.91 -7.59 -1.18
CA LEU A 61 -13.09 -8.39 -1.54
C LEU A 61 -12.93 -9.90 -1.36
N HIS A 62 -11.70 -10.43 -1.37
CA HIS A 62 -11.49 -11.87 -1.38
C HIS A 62 -11.71 -12.48 0.02
N PRO A 63 -12.46 -13.59 0.18
CA PRO A 63 -12.67 -14.22 1.48
C PRO A 63 -11.37 -14.61 2.21
N GLY A 64 -10.32 -14.92 1.46
CA GLY A 64 -8.98 -15.23 2.01
C GLY A 64 -8.29 -14.04 2.70
N ALA A 65 -8.73 -12.80 2.45
CA ALA A 65 -8.25 -11.62 3.16
C ALA A 65 -9.17 -11.20 4.33
N LYS A 66 -10.31 -11.86 4.51
CA LYS A 66 -11.31 -11.50 5.52
C LYS A 66 -10.69 -11.57 6.93
N GLY A 67 -10.84 -10.47 7.67
CA GLY A 67 -10.34 -10.36 9.04
C GLY A 67 -8.82 -10.15 9.15
N VAL A 68 -8.07 -10.18 8.04
CA VAL A 68 -6.63 -9.87 8.07
C VAL A 68 -6.47 -8.36 8.24
N SER A 69 -5.70 -7.93 9.24
CA SER A 69 -5.44 -6.53 9.54
C SER A 69 -3.99 -6.33 9.97
N GLY A 70 -3.45 -5.14 9.72
CA GLY A 70 -2.08 -4.76 10.07
C GLY A 70 -1.00 -5.46 9.25
N LYS A 71 -1.34 -5.96 8.06
CA LYS A 71 -0.41 -6.66 7.17
C LYS A 71 -0.06 -5.84 5.93
N TYR A 72 1.06 -6.23 5.32
CA TYR A 72 1.53 -5.69 4.05
C TYR A 72 1.35 -6.73 2.96
N TRP A 73 0.78 -6.31 1.83
CA TRP A 73 0.46 -7.18 0.70
C TRP A 73 1.20 -6.76 -0.56
N SER A 74 1.65 -7.73 -1.34
CA SER A 74 2.12 -7.53 -2.72
C SER A 74 1.73 -8.75 -3.53
N ASP A 75 1.40 -8.56 -4.81
CA ASP A 75 1.06 -9.67 -5.71
C ASP A 75 -0.05 -10.58 -5.15
N SER A 76 -1.03 -10.00 -4.46
CA SER A 76 -2.13 -10.71 -3.77
C SER A 76 -1.67 -11.72 -2.70
N ASN A 77 -0.45 -11.57 -2.18
CA ASN A 77 0.14 -12.38 -1.13
C ASN A 77 0.62 -11.52 0.05
N LEU A 78 0.81 -12.14 1.21
CA LEU A 78 1.41 -11.50 2.38
C LEU A 78 2.93 -11.38 2.20
N TYR A 79 3.47 -10.20 2.49
CA TYR A 79 4.90 -9.93 2.44
C TYR A 79 5.40 -9.37 3.77
N GLU A 80 6.66 -9.68 4.08
CA GLU A 80 7.32 -9.11 5.24
C GLU A 80 7.79 -7.67 4.93
N PRO A 81 7.32 -6.66 5.67
CA PRO A 81 7.73 -5.28 5.42
C PRO A 81 9.12 -5.00 6.02
N SER A 82 9.68 -3.84 5.68
CA SER A 82 10.99 -3.41 6.19
C SER A 82 11.01 -3.29 7.72
N ALA A 83 12.20 -3.33 8.32
CA ALA A 83 12.34 -3.15 9.77
C ALA A 83 11.73 -1.83 10.27
N LYS A 84 11.92 -0.72 9.53
CA LYS A 84 11.33 0.58 9.85
C LYS A 84 9.80 0.57 9.81
N ALA A 85 9.20 -0.19 8.89
CA ALA A 85 7.75 -0.29 8.81
C ALA A 85 7.12 -1.09 9.97
N LYS A 86 7.93 -1.87 10.69
CA LYS A 86 7.52 -2.65 11.87
C LYS A 86 7.79 -1.93 13.20
N ASP A 87 8.43 -0.77 13.14
CA ASP A 87 8.71 0.05 14.31
C ASP A 87 7.42 0.72 14.80
N ALA A 88 6.89 0.22 15.91
CA ALA A 88 5.64 0.71 16.50
C ALA A 88 5.78 2.13 17.08
N GLU A 89 6.96 2.47 17.63
CA GLU A 89 7.21 3.80 18.19
C GLU A 89 7.29 4.85 17.08
N LEU A 90 7.99 4.53 15.98
CA LEU A 90 8.04 5.39 14.80
C LEU A 90 6.65 5.56 14.18
N GLY A 91 5.87 4.48 14.08
CA GLY A 91 4.49 4.52 13.59
C GLY A 91 3.60 5.43 14.43
N LYS A 92 3.70 5.37 15.76
CA LYS A 92 2.99 6.26 16.68
C LYS A 92 3.44 7.71 16.54
N LYS A 93 4.76 7.95 16.50
CA LYS A 93 5.32 9.30 16.34
C LYS A 93 4.85 9.98 15.05
N LEU A 94 4.84 9.25 13.93
CA LEU A 94 4.34 9.75 12.66
C LEU A 94 2.85 10.09 12.72
N TRP A 95 2.06 9.25 13.39
CA TRP A 95 0.63 9.48 13.57
C TRP A 95 0.36 10.75 14.37
N ASP A 96 0.97 10.89 15.53
CA ASP A 96 0.77 12.03 16.42
C ASP A 96 1.19 13.33 15.72
N TYR A 97 2.36 13.36 15.08
CA TYR A 97 2.81 14.49 14.28
C TYR A 97 1.85 14.84 13.14
N THR A 98 1.32 13.83 12.44
CA THR A 98 0.40 14.06 11.31
C THR A 98 -0.92 14.64 11.81
N LEU A 99 -1.43 14.19 12.97
CA LEU A 99 -2.63 14.76 13.59
C LEU A 99 -2.43 16.24 13.94
N ASP A 100 -1.30 16.57 14.54
CA ASP A 100 -0.95 17.97 14.86
C ASP A 100 -0.86 18.82 13.58
N LEU A 101 -0.23 18.28 12.53
CA LEU A 101 -0.05 18.97 11.25
C LEU A 101 -1.38 19.26 10.53
N VAL A 102 -2.34 18.33 10.54
CA VAL A 102 -3.62 18.51 9.84
C VAL A 102 -4.66 19.27 10.66
N ALA A 103 -4.44 19.41 11.97
CA ALA A 103 -5.30 20.20 12.86
C ALA A 103 -4.95 21.70 12.86
N ALA A 104 -3.78 22.08 12.31
CA ALA A 104 -3.33 23.45 12.11
C ALA A 104 -3.92 24.06 10.83
#